data_AF-A0A949S0Y1-F1
#
_entry.id   AF-A0A949S0Y1-F1
#
_cell.length_a   1.000
_cell.length_b   1.000
_cell.length_c   1.000
_cell.angle_alpha   90.00
_cell.angle_beta   90.00
_cell.angle_gamma   90.00
#
_symmetry.space_group_name_H-M   'P 1'
#
loop_
_entity.id
_entity.type
_entity.pdbx_description
1 polymer ?
#
loop_
_entity_poly.entity_id
_entity_poly.type
_entity_poly.pdbx_seq_one_letter_code
_entity_poly.pdbx_strand_id
1 'polypeptide(L)'
;MQNPDTVINVGWDSDNKTKAETLVRDFKTWIEQHKDEIIALQIFYAQPYRRRELTYAMMKDVLERLKAEKPVLAPMQVWRAYEQLEKTNGSPRNELIALVSLIRKVSGVDKTLMAYDKTVDKNFQNWVFKKQAGALKFTEEQMQWLRMIKDHIATSIHLDADDLDYTPFDAAGGKGKMYQLFGDRMNEIINELNEALAA
;
A
#
# COMPACT_ATOMS: atom_id res chain seq x y z
N MET A 1 -7.06 42.79 -28.06
CA MET A 1 -7.49 42.81 -26.65
C MET A 1 -7.28 41.42 -26.09
N GLN A 2 -6.30 41.23 -25.20
CA GLN A 2 -6.17 39.99 -24.45
C GLN A 2 -7.27 39.96 -23.38
N ASN A 3 -8.04 38.88 -23.35
CA ASN A 3 -9.09 38.69 -22.38
C ASN A 3 -8.43 38.48 -20.99
N PRO A 4 -8.69 39.33 -19.98
CA PRO A 4 -8.05 39.21 -18.65
C PRO A 4 -8.28 37.83 -18.01
N ASP A 5 -9.43 37.21 -18.29
CA ASP A 5 -9.77 35.87 -17.81
C ASP A 5 -8.79 34.79 -18.31
N THR A 6 -8.21 34.95 -19.50
CA THR A 6 -7.23 34.00 -20.05
C THR A 6 -5.88 34.12 -19.35
N VAL A 7 -5.47 35.33 -18.95
CA VAL A 7 -4.18 35.56 -18.26
C VAL A 7 -4.26 35.12 -16.80
N ILE A 8 -5.40 35.36 -16.14
CA ILE A 8 -5.65 34.95 -14.75
C ILE A 8 -5.67 33.42 -14.64
N ASN A 9 -6.32 32.72 -15.59
CA ASN A 9 -6.39 31.26 -15.61
C ASN A 9 -5.02 30.62 -15.84
N VAL A 10 -4.23 31.13 -16.80
CA VAL A 10 -2.87 30.63 -17.07
C VAL A 10 -1.92 30.83 -15.87
N GLY A 11 -2.01 31.96 -15.17
CA GLY A 11 -1.23 32.19 -13.95
C GLY A 11 -1.63 31.26 -12.80
N TRP A 12 -2.93 31.05 -12.62
CA TRP A 12 -3.48 30.16 -11.57
C TRP A 12 -3.13 28.68 -11.79
N ASP A 13 -3.21 28.20 -13.04
CA ASP A 13 -2.80 26.84 -13.41
C ASP A 13 -1.29 26.61 -13.21
N SER A 14 -0.47 27.60 -13.56
CA SER A 14 0.99 27.56 -13.35
C SER A 14 1.36 27.52 -11.87
N ASP A 15 0.69 28.34 -11.05
CA ASP A 15 0.92 28.39 -9.60
C ASP A 15 0.51 27.09 -8.90
N ASN A 16 -0.62 26.51 -9.29
CA ASN A 16 -1.09 25.24 -8.74
C ASN A 16 -0.16 24.08 -9.11
N LYS A 17 0.28 24.03 -10.37
CA LYS A 17 1.25 23.04 -10.83
C LYS A 17 2.57 23.15 -10.05
N THR A 18 3.08 24.37 -9.88
CA THR A 18 4.33 24.62 -9.12
C THR A 18 4.21 24.18 -7.66
N LYS A 19 3.06 24.41 -7.02
CA LYS A 19 2.78 23.93 -5.65
C LYS A 19 2.73 22.41 -5.58
N ALA A 20 2.08 21.75 -6.54
CA ALA A 20 2.03 20.30 -6.60
C ALA A 20 3.43 19.69 -6.80
N GLU A 21 4.23 20.25 -7.71
CA GLU A 21 5.62 19.82 -7.94
C GLU A 21 6.47 19.98 -6.68
N THR A 22 6.28 21.08 -5.95
CA THR A 22 6.95 21.35 -4.68
C THR A 22 6.58 20.31 -3.63
N LEU A 23 5.29 20.02 -3.43
CA LEU A 23 4.84 19.02 -2.46
C LEU A 23 5.41 17.63 -2.77
N VAL A 24 5.36 17.21 -4.03
CA VAL A 24 5.93 15.91 -4.47
C VAL A 24 7.44 15.86 -4.26
N ARG A 25 8.16 16.93 -4.60
CA ARG A 25 9.62 17.03 -4.40
C ARG A 25 10.00 16.99 -2.92
N ASP A 26 9.29 17.73 -2.08
CA ASP A 26 9.56 17.81 -0.65
C ASP A 26 9.22 16.48 0.05
N PHE A 27 8.13 15.81 -0.35
CA PHE A 27 7.82 14.45 0.12
C PHE A 27 8.92 13.45 -0.24
N LYS A 28 9.38 13.43 -1.50
CA LYS A 28 10.50 12.58 -1.92
C LYS A 28 11.76 12.85 -1.10
N THR A 29 12.07 14.12 -0.89
CA THR A 29 13.25 14.54 -0.11
C THR A 29 13.15 14.06 1.34
N TRP A 30 11.98 14.19 1.96
CA TRP A 30 11.76 13.73 3.33
C TRP A 30 11.92 12.22 3.46
N ILE A 31 11.34 11.44 2.53
CA ILE A 31 11.50 9.97 2.51
C ILE A 31 12.98 9.58 2.37
N GLU A 32 13.70 10.21 1.44
CA GLU A 32 15.10 9.91 1.19
C GLU A 32 16.00 10.24 2.39
N GLN A 33 15.73 11.32 3.11
CA GLN A 33 16.47 11.72 4.31
C GLN A 33 16.25 10.77 5.50
N HIS A 34 15.09 10.12 5.57
CA HIS A 34 14.72 9.26 6.69
C HIS A 34 14.83 7.77 6.38
N LYS A 35 15.21 7.39 5.15
CA LYS A 35 15.20 6.00 4.70
C LYS A 35 16.10 5.08 5.53
N ASP A 36 17.16 5.62 6.12
CA ASP A 36 18.13 4.89 6.92
C ASP A 36 17.82 4.93 8.43
N GLU A 37 16.84 5.72 8.87
CA GLU A 37 16.45 5.87 10.27
C GLU A 37 15.13 5.16 10.60
N ILE A 38 14.16 5.24 9.69
CA ILE A 38 12.83 4.66 9.91
C ILE A 38 12.78 3.24 9.33
N ILE A 39 12.52 2.25 10.18
CA ILE A 39 12.52 0.81 9.83
C ILE A 39 11.64 0.51 8.61
N ALA A 40 10.43 1.06 8.55
CA ALA A 40 9.52 0.85 7.43
C ALA A 40 10.15 1.30 6.10
N LEU A 41 10.81 2.46 6.10
CA LEU A 41 11.48 2.99 4.91
C LEU A 41 12.70 2.13 4.55
N GLN A 42 13.52 1.73 5.54
CA GLN A 42 14.63 0.81 5.29
C GLN A 42 14.14 -0.46 4.58
N ILE A 43 13.00 -1.01 4.98
CA ILE A 43 12.40 -2.20 4.34
C ILE A 43 12.05 -1.92 2.87
N PHE A 44 11.46 -0.76 2.56
CA PHE A 44 11.12 -0.39 1.17
C PHE A 44 12.36 -0.21 0.27
N TYR A 45 13.49 0.21 0.83
CA TYR A 45 14.75 0.38 0.11
C TYR A 45 15.67 -0.86 0.16
N ALA A 46 15.30 -1.89 0.92
CA ALA A 46 16.04 -3.14 1.03
C ALA A 46 15.64 -4.17 -0.05
N GLN A 47 15.98 -5.44 0.18
CA GLN A 47 15.65 -6.54 -0.72
C GLN A 47 14.12 -6.74 -0.82
N PRO A 48 13.57 -7.02 -2.02
CA PRO A 48 12.13 -7.14 -2.24
C PRO A 48 11.36 -8.02 -1.24
N TYR A 49 11.94 -9.15 -0.82
CA TYR A 49 11.30 -10.10 0.10
C TYR A 49 11.03 -9.52 1.50
N ARG A 50 11.82 -8.53 1.94
CA ARG A 50 11.69 -7.94 3.28
C ARG A 50 10.39 -7.17 3.45
N ARG A 51 9.70 -6.80 2.36
CA ARG A 51 8.42 -6.07 2.42
C ARG A 51 7.32 -6.85 3.11
N ARG A 52 7.45 -8.18 3.23
CA ARG A 52 6.57 -9.00 4.08
C ARG A 52 6.67 -8.67 5.58
N GLU A 53 7.76 -8.03 6.01
CA GLU A 53 8.00 -7.59 7.39
C GLU A 53 7.30 -6.27 7.72
N LEU A 54 6.74 -5.57 6.72
CA LEU A 54 6.01 -4.32 6.95
C LEU A 54 4.75 -4.61 7.76
N THR A 55 4.50 -3.81 8.80
CA THR A 55 3.31 -3.91 9.63
C THR A 55 2.54 -2.58 9.66
N TYR A 56 1.29 -2.64 10.12
CA TYR A 56 0.49 -1.45 10.37
C TYR A 56 1.19 -0.46 11.31
N ALA A 57 1.77 -0.96 12.40
CA ALA A 57 2.46 -0.13 13.39
C ALA A 57 3.65 0.62 12.78
N MET A 58 4.50 -0.07 12.00
CA MET A 58 5.62 0.57 11.30
C MET A 58 5.17 1.70 10.38
N MET A 59 4.05 1.52 9.65
CA MET A 59 3.51 2.55 8.76
C MET A 59 2.85 3.69 9.52
N LYS A 60 2.24 3.40 10.66
CA LYS A 60 1.68 4.41 11.55
C LYS A 60 2.79 5.31 12.13
N ASP A 61 3.92 4.73 12.52
CA ASP A 61 5.08 5.49 13.01
C ASP A 61 5.62 6.46 11.95
N VAL A 62 5.70 6.02 10.68
CA VAL A 62 6.08 6.90 9.56
C VAL A 62 5.08 8.03 9.41
N LEU A 63 3.78 7.73 9.48
CA LEU A 63 2.71 8.72 9.32
C LEU A 63 2.76 9.79 10.41
N GLU A 64 2.87 9.37 11.67
CA GLU A 64 2.92 10.27 12.82
C GLU A 64 4.14 11.17 12.75
N ARG A 65 5.31 10.61 12.43
CA ARG A 65 6.54 11.39 12.30
C ARG A 65 6.49 12.39 11.14
N LEU A 66 6.02 11.97 9.97
CA LEU A 66 5.83 12.85 8.81
C LEU A 66 4.95 14.05 9.16
N LYS A 67 3.82 13.81 9.85
CA LYS A 67 2.89 14.87 10.23
C LYS A 67 3.43 15.78 11.32
N ALA A 68 4.24 15.26 12.24
CA ALA A 68 4.88 16.06 13.28
C ALA A 68 5.93 17.02 12.70
N GLU A 69 6.78 16.54 11.78
CA GLU A 69 7.87 17.33 11.22
C GLU A 69 7.44 18.22 10.04
N LYS A 70 6.54 17.71 9.20
CA LYS A 70 6.12 18.34 7.94
C LYS A 70 4.60 18.18 7.71
N PRO A 71 3.74 18.90 8.47
CA PRO A 71 2.28 18.79 8.34
C PRO A 71 1.73 19.00 6.92
N VAL A 72 2.39 19.83 6.11
CA VAL A 72 2.06 20.10 4.69
C VAL A 72 2.25 18.89 3.79
N LEU A 73 3.00 17.88 4.24
CA LEU A 73 3.23 16.63 3.53
C LEU A 73 2.27 15.52 3.95
N ALA A 74 1.14 15.86 4.59
CA ALA A 74 0.09 14.89 4.91
C ALA A 74 -0.26 14.04 3.66
N PRO A 75 -0.31 12.70 3.75
CA PRO A 75 -0.38 11.81 2.58
C PRO A 75 -1.49 12.13 1.59
N MET A 76 -2.68 12.50 2.06
CA MET A 76 -3.78 12.85 1.16
C MET A 76 -3.52 14.13 0.35
N GLN A 77 -2.72 15.07 0.88
CA GLN A 77 -2.32 16.28 0.15
C GLN A 77 -1.28 15.94 -0.92
N VAL A 78 -0.30 15.11 -0.57
CA VAL A 78 0.72 14.64 -1.51
C VAL A 78 0.08 13.80 -2.62
N TRP A 79 -0.89 12.94 -2.30
CA TRP A 79 -1.65 12.17 -3.28
C TRP A 79 -2.34 13.09 -4.30
N ARG A 80 -3.06 14.11 -3.84
CA ARG A 80 -3.71 15.10 -4.72
C ARG A 80 -2.71 15.87 -5.57
N ALA A 81 -1.52 16.16 -5.05
CA ALA A 81 -0.45 16.76 -5.82
C ALA A 81 -0.01 15.81 -6.97
N TYR A 82 0.13 14.51 -6.71
CA TYR A 82 0.38 13.53 -7.78
C TYR A 82 -0.76 13.48 -8.81
N GLU A 83 -2.03 13.51 -8.41
CA GLU A 83 -3.18 13.53 -9.33
C GLU A 83 -3.17 14.74 -10.29
N GLN A 84 -2.59 15.86 -9.88
CA GLN A 84 -2.45 17.04 -10.74
C GLN A 84 -1.29 16.92 -11.74
N LEU A 85 -0.27 16.11 -11.44
CA LEU A 85 0.97 16.03 -12.21
C LEU A 85 1.05 14.81 -13.13
N GLU A 86 0.45 13.70 -12.74
CA GLU A 86 0.48 12.45 -13.49
C GLU A 86 -0.84 11.68 -13.35
N LYS A 87 -1.04 10.69 -14.23
CA LYS A 87 -2.17 9.77 -14.11
C LYS A 87 -1.96 8.85 -12.91
N THR A 88 -2.95 8.82 -12.02
CA THR A 88 -3.05 7.89 -10.89
C THR A 88 -4.10 6.82 -11.17
N ASN A 89 -4.07 5.71 -10.43
CA ASN A 89 -5.08 4.65 -10.54
C ASN A 89 -5.76 4.40 -9.19
N GLY A 90 -7.07 4.65 -9.13
CA GLY A 90 -7.86 4.51 -7.91
C GLY A 90 -7.62 5.65 -6.93
N SER A 91 -8.24 5.53 -5.75
CA SER A 91 -8.08 6.49 -4.65
C SER A 91 -7.83 5.73 -3.35
N PRO A 92 -6.94 6.23 -2.48
CA PRO A 92 -6.62 5.58 -1.22
C PRO A 92 -7.83 5.64 -0.27
N ARG A 93 -8.06 4.55 0.47
CA ARG A 93 -9.19 4.45 1.40
C ARG A 93 -9.04 5.32 2.65
N ASN A 94 -7.81 5.52 3.09
CA ASN A 94 -7.46 6.34 4.25
C ASN A 94 -6.02 6.87 4.13
N GLU A 95 -5.64 7.74 5.06
CA GLU A 95 -4.35 8.45 5.03
C GLU A 95 -3.14 7.51 5.13
N LEU A 96 -3.25 6.44 5.94
CA LEU A 96 -2.18 5.46 6.12
C LEU A 96 -1.97 4.62 4.85
N ILE A 97 -3.06 4.19 4.20
CA ILE A 97 -3.00 3.49 2.91
C ILE A 97 -2.47 4.39 1.79
N ALA A 98 -2.81 5.69 1.81
CA ALA A 98 -2.21 6.66 0.89
C ALA A 98 -0.69 6.72 1.07
N LEU A 99 -0.22 6.76 2.33
CA LEU A 99 1.21 6.79 2.64
C LEU A 99 1.95 5.55 2.10
N VAL A 100 1.38 4.35 2.24
CA VAL A 100 1.97 3.11 1.70
C VAL A 100 2.17 3.23 0.18
N SER A 101 1.13 3.61 -0.56
CA SER A 101 1.20 3.78 -2.02
C SER A 101 2.21 4.86 -2.43
N LEU A 102 2.27 5.98 -1.70
CA LEU A 102 3.22 7.05 -1.96
C LEU A 102 4.66 6.61 -1.75
N ILE A 103 4.94 5.89 -0.67
CA ILE A 103 6.29 5.37 -0.41
C ILE A 103 6.69 4.37 -1.48
N ARG A 104 5.80 3.45 -1.87
CA ARG A 104 6.05 2.51 -2.98
C ARG A 104 6.38 3.22 -4.30
N LYS A 105 5.70 4.33 -4.60
CA LYS A 105 5.99 5.15 -5.78
C LYS A 105 7.36 5.83 -5.67
N VAL A 106 7.70 6.37 -4.51
CA VAL A 106 8.95 7.11 -4.28
C VAL A 106 10.17 6.19 -4.23
N SER A 107 10.05 5.02 -3.59
CA SER A 107 11.13 4.02 -3.52
C SER A 107 11.32 3.25 -4.83
N GLY A 108 10.50 3.50 -5.85
CA GLY A 108 10.60 2.87 -7.17
C GLY A 108 10.01 1.46 -7.24
N VAL A 109 9.33 1.00 -6.18
CA VAL A 109 8.58 -0.25 -6.18
C VAL A 109 7.47 -0.21 -7.24
N ASP A 110 6.68 0.85 -7.23
CA ASP A 110 5.63 1.07 -8.22
C ASP A 110 6.03 2.21 -9.17
N LYS A 111 6.00 1.95 -10.48
CA LYS A 111 6.32 2.96 -11.50
C LYS A 111 5.28 4.08 -11.58
N THR A 112 4.03 3.77 -11.26
CA THR A 112 2.87 4.68 -11.31
C THR A 112 2.16 4.67 -9.97
N LEU A 113 1.63 5.81 -9.53
CA LEU A 113 0.91 5.86 -8.27
C LEU A 113 -0.44 5.13 -8.40
N MET A 114 -0.60 4.06 -7.64
CA MET A 114 -1.82 3.24 -7.60
C MET A 114 -2.29 3.06 -6.16
N ALA A 115 -3.60 3.02 -5.97
CA ALA A 115 -4.18 2.70 -4.67
C ALA A 115 -3.73 1.29 -4.26
N TYR A 116 -3.38 1.13 -2.97
CA TYR A 116 -2.74 -0.09 -2.50
C TYR A 116 -3.61 -1.34 -2.70
N ASP A 117 -4.94 -1.21 -2.59
CA ASP A 117 -5.87 -2.32 -2.85
C ASP A 117 -5.79 -2.83 -4.30
N LYS A 118 -5.55 -1.94 -5.28
CA LYS A 118 -5.32 -2.34 -6.68
C LYS A 118 -4.01 -3.09 -6.85
N THR A 119 -2.96 -2.69 -6.15
CA THR A 119 -1.68 -3.42 -6.14
C THR A 119 -1.87 -4.80 -5.52
N VAL A 120 -2.52 -4.88 -4.36
CA VAL A 120 -2.80 -6.13 -3.66
C VAL A 120 -3.68 -7.06 -4.52
N ASP A 121 -4.73 -6.54 -5.17
CA ASP A 121 -5.59 -7.31 -6.07
C ASP A 121 -4.79 -7.93 -7.23
N LYS A 122 -3.95 -7.13 -7.90
CA LYS A 122 -3.11 -7.60 -9.01
C LYS A 122 -2.12 -8.66 -8.54
N ASN A 123 -1.46 -8.42 -7.41
CA ASN A 123 -0.48 -9.34 -6.85
C ASN A 123 -1.12 -10.66 -6.42
N PHE A 124 -2.31 -10.60 -5.80
CA PHE A 124 -3.09 -11.77 -5.44
C PHE A 124 -3.50 -12.60 -6.66
N GLN A 125 -4.01 -11.95 -7.72
CA GLN A 125 -4.33 -12.64 -8.97
C GLN A 125 -3.12 -13.38 -9.55
N ASN A 126 -1.95 -12.74 -9.58
CA ASN A 126 -0.71 -13.34 -10.05
C ASN A 126 -0.28 -14.53 -9.17
N TRP A 127 -0.39 -14.40 -7.84
CA TRP A 127 -0.04 -15.47 -6.90
C TRP A 127 -0.98 -16.67 -7.05
N VAL A 128 -2.30 -16.45 -7.09
CA VAL A 128 -3.31 -17.51 -7.29
C VAL A 128 -3.07 -18.22 -8.62
N PHE A 129 -2.84 -17.48 -9.71
CA PHE A 129 -2.58 -18.06 -11.02
C PHE A 129 -1.36 -18.98 -11.00
N LYS A 130 -0.26 -18.55 -10.37
CA LYS A 130 0.95 -19.37 -10.20
C LYS A 130 0.68 -20.65 -9.39
N LYS A 131 -0.06 -20.55 -8.27
CA LYS A 131 -0.40 -21.71 -7.44
C LYS A 131 -1.28 -22.71 -8.18
N GLN A 132 -2.30 -22.21 -8.88
CA GLN A 132 -3.26 -23.02 -9.63
C GLN A 132 -2.68 -23.57 -10.94
N ALA A 133 -1.60 -23.02 -11.49
CA ALA A 133 -0.89 -23.61 -12.63
C ALA A 133 -0.13 -24.90 -12.25
N GLY A 134 0.15 -25.11 -10.96
CA GLY A 134 0.76 -26.33 -10.45
C GLY A 134 -0.25 -27.44 -10.12
N ALA A 135 0.24 -28.46 -9.42
CA ALA A 135 -0.59 -29.56 -8.92
C ALA A 135 -1.54 -29.15 -7.80
N LEU A 136 -1.23 -28.05 -7.09
CA LEU A 136 -2.05 -27.52 -6.02
C LEU A 136 -3.33 -26.89 -6.59
N LYS A 137 -4.49 -27.37 -6.17
CA LYS A 137 -5.79 -26.80 -6.50
C LYS A 137 -6.48 -26.39 -5.21
N PHE A 138 -6.68 -25.08 -5.04
CA PHE A 138 -7.48 -24.59 -3.92
C PHE A 138 -8.95 -24.92 -4.13
N THR A 139 -9.62 -25.38 -3.07
CA THR A 139 -11.08 -25.51 -3.02
C THR A 139 -11.75 -24.15 -3.03
N GLU A 140 -13.06 -24.10 -3.29
CA GLU A 140 -13.83 -22.85 -3.22
C GLU A 140 -13.73 -22.19 -1.84
N GLU A 141 -13.79 -23.00 -0.78
CA GLU A 141 -13.69 -22.51 0.60
C GLU A 141 -12.29 -21.97 0.92
N GLN A 142 -11.23 -22.67 0.48
CA GLN A 142 -9.87 -22.15 0.59
C GLN A 142 -9.73 -20.82 -0.16
N MET A 143 -10.28 -20.73 -1.38
CA MET A 143 -10.26 -19.49 -2.17
C MET A 143 -11.02 -18.34 -1.50
N GLN A 144 -12.14 -18.62 -0.82
CA GLN A 144 -12.87 -17.62 -0.04
C GLN A 144 -12.01 -17.08 1.10
N TRP A 145 -11.33 -17.96 1.85
CA TRP A 145 -10.41 -17.58 2.91
C TRP A 145 -9.22 -16.75 2.38
N LEU A 146 -8.62 -17.17 1.28
CA LEU A 146 -7.54 -16.42 0.62
C LEU A 146 -7.98 -15.01 0.20
N ARG A 147 -9.23 -14.83 -0.23
CA ARG A 147 -9.79 -13.50 -0.55
C ARG A 147 -10.00 -12.65 0.70
N MET A 148 -10.46 -13.22 1.80
CA MET A 148 -10.58 -12.49 3.08
C MET A 148 -9.21 -12.00 3.57
N ILE A 149 -8.18 -12.85 3.49
CA ILE A 149 -6.80 -12.47 3.81
C ILE A 149 -6.31 -11.33 2.92
N LYS A 150 -6.54 -11.44 1.61
CA LYS A 150 -6.20 -10.39 0.65
C LYS A 150 -6.89 -9.06 1.01
N ASP A 151 -8.18 -9.08 1.31
CA ASP A 151 -8.95 -7.87 1.65
C ASP A 151 -8.48 -7.26 2.98
N HIS A 152 -8.06 -8.09 3.94
CA HIS A 152 -7.44 -7.64 5.19
C HIS A 152 -6.08 -6.96 4.91
N ILE A 153 -5.17 -7.63 4.21
CA ILE A 153 -3.83 -7.08 3.87
C ILE A 153 -3.95 -5.76 3.10
N ALA A 154 -4.97 -5.60 2.24
CA ALA A 154 -5.21 -4.35 1.53
C ALA A 154 -5.52 -3.14 2.44
N THR A 155 -5.92 -3.36 3.69
CA THR A 155 -6.26 -2.30 4.66
C THR A 155 -5.33 -2.25 5.88
N SER A 156 -4.70 -3.36 6.24
CA SER A 156 -3.79 -3.48 7.40
C SER A 156 -2.32 -3.62 7.02
N ILE A 157 -1.99 -3.80 5.73
CA ILE A 157 -0.65 -4.03 5.15
C ILE A 157 -0.10 -5.44 5.39
N HIS A 158 -0.48 -6.07 6.50
CA HIS A 158 0.07 -7.33 6.97
C HIS A 158 -1.03 -8.21 7.57
N LEU A 159 -0.83 -9.52 7.55
CA LEU A 159 -1.61 -10.46 8.35
C LEU A 159 -0.68 -11.20 9.30
N ASP A 160 -0.88 -11.01 10.60
CA ASP A 160 -0.33 -11.86 11.65
C ASP A 160 -1.27 -13.02 11.96
N ALA A 161 -0.74 -14.11 12.52
CA ALA A 161 -1.58 -15.25 12.90
C ALA A 161 -2.67 -14.84 13.91
N ASP A 162 -2.37 -13.90 14.81
CA ASP A 162 -3.30 -13.39 15.83
C ASP A 162 -4.47 -12.61 15.24
N ASP A 163 -4.33 -12.02 14.04
CA ASP A 163 -5.43 -11.34 13.36
C ASP A 163 -6.58 -12.29 13.03
N LEU A 164 -6.30 -13.60 12.93
CA LEU A 164 -7.31 -14.62 12.67
C LEU A 164 -8.29 -14.83 13.84
N ASP A 165 -8.01 -14.29 15.03
CA ASP A 165 -8.93 -14.30 16.18
C ASP A 165 -9.93 -13.14 16.17
N TYR A 166 -9.88 -12.27 15.15
CA TYR A 166 -10.71 -11.09 15.03
C TYR A 166 -11.55 -11.07 13.74
N THR A 167 -12.54 -10.18 13.68
CA THR A 167 -13.38 -9.98 12.51
C THR A 167 -12.57 -9.54 11.28
N PRO A 168 -12.82 -10.12 10.09
CA PRO A 168 -13.91 -11.03 9.74
C PRO A 168 -13.60 -12.53 9.91
N PHE A 169 -12.40 -12.90 10.37
CA PHE A 169 -11.96 -14.29 10.43
C PHE A 169 -12.66 -15.07 11.55
N ASP A 170 -12.84 -14.47 12.72
CA ASP A 170 -13.55 -15.07 13.86
C ASP A 170 -14.95 -15.58 13.47
N ALA A 171 -15.70 -14.79 12.72
CA ALA A 171 -17.03 -15.12 12.20
C ALA A 171 -16.99 -16.26 11.16
N ALA A 172 -15.84 -16.49 10.52
CA ALA A 172 -15.60 -17.60 9.60
C ALA A 172 -14.99 -18.84 10.29
N GLY A 173 -14.78 -18.81 11.62
CA GLY A 173 -14.20 -19.91 12.41
C GLY A 173 -12.73 -19.73 12.81
N GLY A 174 -12.15 -18.56 12.52
CA GLY A 174 -10.86 -18.08 13.01
C GLY A 174 -9.65 -18.97 12.72
N LYS A 175 -8.64 -18.93 13.59
CA LYS A 175 -7.42 -19.77 13.49
C LYS A 175 -7.74 -21.26 13.28
N GLY A 176 -8.74 -21.78 13.99
CA GLY A 176 -9.14 -23.18 13.90
C GLY A 176 -9.59 -23.56 12.49
N LYS A 177 -10.42 -22.72 11.85
CA LYS A 177 -10.87 -22.95 10.48
C LYS A 177 -9.73 -22.79 9.47
N MET A 178 -8.86 -21.80 9.64
CA MET A 178 -7.67 -21.66 8.79
C MET A 178 -6.79 -22.93 8.85
N TYR A 179 -6.56 -23.48 10.03
CA TYR A 179 -5.82 -24.73 10.19
C TYR A 179 -6.55 -25.93 9.59
N GLN A 180 -7.87 -26.03 9.71
CA GLN A 180 -8.63 -27.08 9.03
C GLN A 180 -8.49 -27.03 7.49
N LEU A 181 -8.40 -25.82 6.93
CA LEU A 181 -8.31 -25.62 5.48
C LEU A 181 -6.90 -25.85 4.93
N PHE A 182 -5.87 -25.44 5.65
CA PHE A 182 -4.49 -25.42 5.12
C PHE A 182 -3.53 -26.33 5.90
N GLY A 183 -3.94 -26.89 7.04
CA GLY A 183 -3.15 -27.78 7.89
C GLY A 183 -1.83 -27.13 8.31
N ASP A 184 -0.77 -27.93 8.28
CA ASP A 184 0.61 -27.50 8.59
C ASP A 184 1.12 -26.37 7.70
N ARG A 185 0.48 -26.13 6.54
CA ARG A 185 0.84 -25.07 5.61
C ARG A 185 0.19 -23.72 5.94
N MET A 186 -0.61 -23.62 7.00
CA MET A 186 -1.25 -22.36 7.39
C MET A 186 -0.24 -21.20 7.47
N ASN A 187 0.85 -21.37 8.21
CA ASN A 187 1.86 -20.32 8.39
C ASN A 187 2.63 -20.04 7.09
N GLU A 188 2.86 -21.07 6.27
CA GLU A 188 3.44 -20.90 4.94
C GLU A 188 2.55 -20.01 4.06
N ILE A 189 1.23 -20.27 4.04
CA ILE A 189 0.26 -19.47 3.27
C ILE A 189 0.22 -18.01 3.74
N ILE A 190 0.23 -17.77 5.05
CA ILE A 190 0.28 -16.41 5.61
C ILE A 190 1.54 -15.68 5.14
N ASN A 191 2.71 -16.31 5.31
CA ASN A 191 3.99 -15.73 4.90
C ASN A 191 4.06 -15.46 3.39
N GLU A 192 3.60 -16.42 2.58
CA GLU A 192 3.56 -16.28 1.13
C GLU A 192 2.64 -15.14 0.68
N LEU A 193 1.48 -14.97 1.33
CA LEU A 193 0.58 -13.88 1.01
C LEU A 193 1.15 -12.53 1.44
N ASN A 194 1.70 -12.42 2.66
CA ASN A 194 2.35 -11.19 3.10
C ASN A 194 3.49 -10.78 2.15
N GLU A 195 4.26 -11.74 1.64
CA GLU A 195 5.32 -11.47 0.67
C GLU A 195 4.79 -11.13 -0.71
N ALA A 196 3.91 -11.97 -1.26
CA ALA A 196 3.44 -11.81 -2.63
C ALA A 196 2.60 -10.54 -2.80
N LEU A 197 1.77 -10.20 -1.82
CA LEU A 197 0.86 -9.06 -1.90
C LEU A 197 1.60 -7.74 -1.69
N ALA A 198 2.69 -7.73 -0.89
CA ALA A 198 3.56 -6.58 -0.71
C ALA A 198 4.57 -6.36 -1.86
N ALA A 199 4.68 -7.30 -2.81
CA ALA A 199 5.64 -7.29 -3.92
C ALA A 199 5.47 -6.11 -4.89
#